data_AF-A0A914D5W0-F1
#
_entry.id   AF-A0A914D5W0-F1
#
_cell.length_a   1.000
_cell.length_b   1.000
_cell.length_c   1.000
_cell.angle_alpha   90.00
_cell.angle_beta   90.00
_cell.angle_gamma   90.00
#
_symmetry.space_group_name_H-M   'P 1'
#
loop_
_entity.id
_entity.type
_entity.pdbx_description
1 polymer ?
#
loop_
_entity_poly.entity_id
_entity_poly.type
_entity_poly.pdbx_seq_one_letter_code
_entity_poly.pdbx_strand_id
1 'polypeptide(L)'
;MSDLDKMKIESMTSYVENFHSVCIRYRPKRKFFSKTGFARRTMLAVMAYNENRMAEVRGDRRVSVVYQSFSKAKGERVTKFKKGPASEQWKREIVRSAIDLKQQHGSGHPKDENHEEIDYDENLEIVIDKFEDLLHFDSDDDNE
;
A
#
# COMPACT_ATOMS: atom_id res chain seq x y z
N MET A 1 -35.44 -6.99 2.51
CA MET A 1 -34.05 -6.93 3.01
C MET A 1 -33.91 -5.64 3.79
N SER A 2 -33.74 -5.74 5.11
CA SER A 2 -33.66 -4.58 6.01
C SER A 2 -32.33 -3.84 5.80
N ASP A 3 -32.28 -2.52 6.00
CA ASP A 3 -31.01 -1.79 5.94
C ASP A 3 -30.01 -2.27 7.01
N LEU A 4 -30.51 -2.85 8.11
CA LEU A 4 -29.69 -3.53 9.11
C LEU A 4 -28.99 -4.78 8.55
N ASP A 5 -29.62 -5.49 7.60
CA ASP A 5 -29.01 -6.65 6.95
C ASP A 5 -27.87 -6.24 6.00
N LYS A 6 -27.92 -5.03 5.42
CA LYS A 6 -26.86 -4.48 4.56
C LYS A 6 -25.67 -3.93 5.37
N MET A 7 -25.92 -3.53 6.62
CA MET A 7 -24.89 -3.04 7.55
C MET A 7 -24.15 -4.16 8.30
N LYS A 8 -24.54 -5.43 8.13
CA LYS A 8 -23.77 -6.55 8.67
C LYS A 8 -22.35 -6.49 8.12
N ILE A 9 -21.37 -6.70 9.00
CA ILE A 9 -19.93 -6.66 8.67
C ILE A 9 -19.61 -7.64 7.53
N GLU A 10 -20.32 -8.77 7.49
CA GLU A 10 -20.23 -9.81 6.45
C GLU A 10 -20.64 -9.32 5.05
N SER A 11 -21.50 -8.31 4.95
CA SER A 11 -21.92 -7.72 3.66
C SER A 11 -21.11 -6.49 3.23
N MET A 12 -20.21 -5.99 4.09
CA MET A 12 -19.37 -4.82 3.79
C MET A 12 -18.02 -5.21 3.19
N THR A 13 -18.03 -5.77 1.97
CA THR A 13 -16.79 -6.14 1.24
C THR A 13 -15.91 -4.93 0.89
N SER A 14 -16.51 -3.74 0.83
CA SER A 14 -15.83 -2.51 0.41
C SER A 14 -14.54 -2.19 1.18
N TYR A 15 -14.46 -2.49 2.48
CA TYR A 15 -13.25 -2.24 3.26
C TYR A 15 -12.13 -3.23 2.93
N VAL A 16 -12.49 -4.50 2.76
CA VAL A 16 -11.58 -5.56 2.37
C VAL A 16 -11.07 -5.33 0.95
N GLU A 17 -11.97 -4.96 0.04
CA GLU A 17 -11.64 -4.59 -1.34
C GLU A 17 -10.70 -3.38 -1.39
N ASN A 18 -10.97 -2.34 -0.61
CA ASN A 18 -10.10 -1.16 -0.52
C ASN A 18 -8.72 -1.52 0.02
N PHE A 19 -8.64 -2.34 1.08
CA PHE A 19 -7.36 -2.82 1.57
C PHE A 19 -6.61 -3.63 0.51
N HIS A 20 -7.29 -4.52 -0.22
CA HIS A 20 -6.68 -5.26 -1.32
C HIS A 20 -6.18 -4.35 -2.44
N SER A 21 -6.90 -3.27 -2.78
CA SER A 21 -6.42 -2.26 -3.73
C SER A 21 -5.12 -1.61 -3.26
N VAL A 22 -4.98 -1.30 -1.96
CA VAL A 22 -3.71 -0.80 -1.40
C VAL A 22 -2.62 -1.85 -1.52
N CYS A 23 -2.92 -3.11 -1.16
CA CYS A 23 -1.97 -4.21 -1.18
C CYS A 23 -1.34 -4.43 -2.56
N ILE A 24 -2.13 -4.33 -3.64
CA ILE A 24 -1.65 -4.53 -5.01
C ILE A 24 -0.50 -3.59 -5.37
N ARG A 25 -0.48 -2.36 -4.82
CA ARG A 25 0.61 -1.40 -5.05
C ARG A 25 1.96 -1.85 -4.46
N TYR A 26 1.93 -2.52 -3.30
CA TYR A 26 3.14 -2.98 -2.61
C TYR A 26 3.54 -4.41 -2.99
N ARG A 27 2.56 -5.24 -3.32
CA ARG A 27 2.71 -6.64 -3.74
C ARG A 27 1.85 -6.95 -4.98
N PRO A 28 2.30 -6.54 -6.18
CA PRO A 28 1.62 -6.87 -7.43
C PRO A 28 1.51 -8.39 -7.63
N LYS A 29 0.34 -8.87 -8.07
CA LYS A 29 0.09 -10.31 -8.30
C LYS A 29 1.03 -10.96 -9.32
N ARG A 30 1.59 -10.15 -10.24
CA ARG A 30 2.45 -10.61 -11.34
C ARG A 30 3.92 -10.74 -10.95
N LYS A 31 4.29 -10.38 -9.71
CA LYS A 31 5.67 -10.47 -9.20
C LYS A 31 5.72 -11.46 -8.05
N PHE A 32 6.71 -12.35 -8.09
CA PHE A 32 7.02 -13.25 -6.98
C PHE A 32 7.94 -12.53 -5.98
N PHE A 33 7.75 -12.81 -4.68
CA PHE A 33 8.55 -12.24 -3.61
C PHE A 33 8.98 -13.37 -2.67
N SER A 34 10.19 -13.28 -2.12
CA SER A 34 10.60 -14.14 -1.02
C SER A 34 9.64 -13.98 0.17
N LYS A 35 9.56 -15.00 1.04
CA LYS A 35 8.69 -14.97 2.23
C LYS A 35 8.90 -13.69 3.06
N THR A 36 10.16 -13.35 3.33
CA THR A 36 10.55 -12.14 4.07
C THR A 36 10.20 -10.86 3.30
N GLY A 37 10.48 -10.80 1.99
CA GLY A 37 10.14 -9.65 1.16
C GLY A 37 8.62 -9.42 1.07
N PHE A 38 7.84 -10.50 0.98
CA PHE A 38 6.39 -10.47 1.00
C PHE A 38 5.85 -9.97 2.35
N ALA A 39 6.41 -10.43 3.46
CA ALA A 39 6.04 -9.99 4.80
C ALA A 39 6.29 -8.48 4.98
N ARG A 40 7.49 -8.00 4.63
CA ARG A 40 7.85 -6.57 4.70
C ARG A 40 6.92 -5.69 3.86
N ARG A 41 6.66 -6.09 2.60
CA ARG A 41 5.72 -5.37 1.72
C ARG A 41 4.28 -5.39 2.23
N THR A 42 3.88 -6.47 2.90
CA THR A 42 2.56 -6.55 3.54
C THR A 42 2.46 -5.58 4.72
N MET A 43 3.50 -5.47 5.55
CA MET A 43 3.53 -4.47 6.62
C MET A 43 3.44 -3.04 6.07
N LEU A 44 4.19 -2.72 4.99
CA LEU A 44 4.09 -1.41 4.32
C LEU A 44 2.68 -1.13 3.79
N ALA A 45 2.00 -2.14 3.22
CA ALA A 45 0.62 -1.99 2.75
C ALA A 45 -0.36 -1.73 3.91
N VAL A 46 -0.16 -2.38 5.07
CA VAL A 46 -0.96 -2.15 6.28
C VAL A 46 -0.76 -0.72 6.79
N MET A 47 0.49 -0.26 6.89
CA MET A 47 0.80 1.12 7.30
C MET A 47 0.15 2.14 6.37
N ALA A 48 0.27 1.93 5.05
CA ALA A 48 -0.34 2.79 4.05
C ALA A 48 -1.87 2.83 4.15
N TYR A 49 -2.52 1.69 4.41
CA TYR A 49 -3.96 1.63 4.59
C TYR A 49 -4.39 2.37 5.87
N ASN A 50 -3.67 2.16 6.97
CA ASN A 50 -3.94 2.81 8.24
C ASN A 50 -3.76 4.33 8.15
N GLU A 51 -2.68 4.81 7.52
CA GLU A 51 -2.47 6.26 7.37
C GLU A 51 -3.55 6.89 6.49
N ASN A 52 -3.96 6.22 5.41
CA ASN A 52 -5.10 6.65 4.60
C ASN A 52 -6.38 6.76 5.43
N ARG A 53 -6.64 5.78 6.31
CA ARG A 53 -7.81 5.77 7.19
C ARG A 53 -7.74 6.92 8.19
N MET A 54 -6.59 7.15 8.80
CA MET A 54 -6.38 8.22 9.75
C MET A 54 -6.50 9.60 9.08
N ALA A 55 -5.96 9.78 7.88
CA ALA A 55 -6.10 11.01 7.10
C ALA A 55 -7.56 11.30 6.73
N GLU A 56 -8.37 10.26 6.48
CA GLU A 56 -9.82 10.41 6.29
C GLU A 56 -10.52 10.86 7.57
N VAL A 57 -10.19 10.25 8.72
CA VAL A 57 -10.77 10.61 10.02
C VAL A 57 -10.37 12.02 10.45
N ARG A 58 -9.14 12.44 10.17
CA ARG A 58 -8.63 13.81 10.42
C ARG A 58 -9.22 14.85 9.48
N GLY A 59 -9.83 14.42 8.36
CA GLY A 59 -10.41 15.32 7.35
C GLY A 59 -9.39 15.89 6.35
N ASP A 60 -8.14 15.42 6.40
CA ASP A 60 -7.07 15.76 5.46
C ASP A 60 -7.37 15.20 4.06
N ARG A 61 -8.03 14.04 4.00
CA ARG A 61 -8.37 13.35 2.77
C ARG A 61 -9.83 13.61 2.35
N ARG A 62 -10.05 14.61 1.50
CA ARG A 62 -11.38 14.98 0.99
C ARG A 62 -11.67 14.39 -0.40
N VAL A 63 -12.95 14.33 -0.75
CA VAL A 63 -13.39 13.97 -2.11
C VAL A 63 -12.86 15.03 -3.07
N SER A 64 -12.04 14.61 -4.03
CA SER A 64 -11.46 15.48 -5.05
C SER A 64 -12.26 15.47 -6.35
N VAL A 65 -12.85 14.31 -6.70
CA VAL A 65 -13.62 14.16 -7.95
C VAL A 65 -14.89 13.37 -7.69
N VAL A 66 -15.99 13.83 -8.27
CA VAL A 66 -17.26 13.09 -8.36
C VAL A 66 -17.47 12.70 -9.82
N TYR A 67 -17.69 11.42 -10.10
CA TYR A 67 -17.90 10.94 -11.46
C TYR A 67 -18.98 9.86 -11.51
N GLN A 68 -19.64 9.73 -12.66
CA GLN A 68 -20.64 8.69 -12.88
C GLN A 68 -20.03 7.51 -13.64
N SER A 69 -20.35 6.30 -13.19
CA SER A 69 -19.88 5.05 -13.80
C SER A 69 -21.05 4.08 -13.91
N PHE A 70 -21.20 3.40 -15.06
CA PHE A 70 -22.24 2.40 -15.21
C PHE A 70 -21.89 1.14 -14.41
N SER A 71 -22.79 0.71 -13.53
CA SER A 71 -22.65 -0.52 -12.75
C SER A 71 -23.43 -1.64 -13.42
N LYS A 72 -22.73 -2.60 -14.03
CA LYS A 72 -23.37 -3.79 -14.62
C LYS A 72 -24.19 -4.58 -13.59
N ALA A 73 -23.71 -4.67 -12.35
CA ALA A 73 -24.40 -5.39 -11.28
C ALA A 73 -25.75 -4.75 -10.89
N LYS A 74 -25.89 -3.44 -11.08
CA LYS A 74 -27.13 -2.70 -10.76
C LYS A 74 -27.95 -2.31 -11.99
N GLY A 75 -27.39 -2.44 -13.19
CA GLY A 75 -28.02 -2.00 -14.43
C GLY A 75 -28.20 -0.48 -14.57
N GLU A 76 -27.52 0.32 -13.73
CA GLU A 76 -27.72 1.77 -13.64
C GLU A 76 -26.39 2.53 -13.53
N ARG A 77 -26.44 3.86 -13.77
CA ARG A 77 -25.30 4.75 -13.52
C ARG A 77 -25.21 5.03 -12.02
N VAL A 78 -24.05 4.73 -11.43
CA VAL A 78 -23.76 5.02 -10.02
C VAL A 78 -22.79 6.18 -9.90
N THR A 79 -23.01 7.03 -8.91
CA THR A 79 -22.06 8.09 -8.54
C THR A 79 -20.92 7.49 -7.75
N LYS A 80 -19.69 7.81 -8.14
CA LYS A 80 -18.45 7.40 -7.48
C LYS A 80 -17.66 8.64 -7.04
N PHE A 81 -16.91 8.46 -5.96
CA PHE A 81 -16.12 9.51 -5.33
C PHE A 81 -14.64 9.11 -5.37
N LYS A 82 -13.80 9.93 -5.98
CA LYS A 82 -12.34 9.83 -5.89
C LYS A 82 -11.90 10.72 -4.75
N LYS A 83 -11.14 10.17 -3.80
CA LYS A 83 -10.53 10.93 -2.71
C LYS A 83 -9.13 11.37 -3.13
N GLY A 84 -8.69 12.53 -2.67
CA GLY A 84 -7.32 13.02 -2.90
C GLY A 84 -6.25 12.06 -2.38
N PRO A 85 -4.97 12.23 -2.78
CA PRO A 85 -3.87 11.45 -2.22
C PRO A 85 -3.69 11.75 -0.73
N ALA A 86 -3.26 10.76 0.05
CA ALA A 86 -2.81 11.00 1.42
C ALA A 86 -1.34 11.42 1.44
N SER A 87 -0.92 12.08 2.53
CA SER A 87 0.50 12.38 2.75
C SER A 87 1.30 11.09 2.82
N GLU A 88 2.39 11.03 2.04
CA GLU A 88 3.32 9.90 2.03
C GLU A 88 4.62 10.21 2.81
N GLN A 89 4.60 11.22 3.69
CA GLN A 89 5.76 11.64 4.48
C GLN A 89 6.36 10.49 5.30
N TRP A 90 5.52 9.64 5.90
CA TRP A 90 5.96 8.47 6.66
C TRP A 90 6.84 7.50 5.83
N LYS A 91 6.63 7.41 4.50
CA LYS A 91 7.50 6.59 3.63
C LYS A 91 8.92 7.15 3.59
N ARG A 92 9.04 8.48 3.46
CA ARG A 92 10.33 9.18 3.44
C ARG A 92 11.05 9.03 4.77
N GLU A 93 10.30 9.07 5.87
CA GLU A 93 10.85 8.85 7.22
C GLU A 93 11.40 7.44 7.38
N ILE A 94 10.68 6.40 6.92
CA ILE A 94 11.17 5.02 6.94
C ILE A 94 12.47 4.89 6.14
N VAL A 95 12.52 5.48 4.94
CA VAL A 95 13.72 5.41 4.08
C VAL A 95 14.91 6.10 4.75
N ARG A 96 14.71 7.29 5.30
CA ARG A 96 15.75 8.01 6.04
C ARG A 96 16.25 7.19 7.22
N SER A 97 15.36 6.70 8.06
CA SER A 97 15.71 5.84 9.21
C SER A 97 16.47 4.59 8.78
N ALA A 98 16.10 3.96 7.65
CA ALA A 98 16.80 2.79 7.14
C ALA A 98 18.22 3.12 6.65
N ILE A 99 18.41 4.27 5.99
CA ILE A 99 19.73 4.75 5.57
C ILE A 99 20.59 5.07 6.80
N ASP A 100 20.04 5.78 7.78
CA ASP A 100 20.75 6.15 9.01
C ASP A 100 21.21 4.90 9.78
N LEU A 101 20.33 3.90 9.91
CA LEU A 101 20.67 2.61 10.51
C LEU A 101 21.80 1.89 9.76
N LYS A 102 21.77 1.91 8.42
CA LYS A 102 22.84 1.33 7.59
C LYS A 102 24.18 2.05 7.79
N GLN A 103 24.16 3.38 7.91
CA GLN A 103 25.37 4.17 8.16
C GLN A 103 25.96 3.91 9.54
N GLN A 104 25.12 3.71 10.57
CA GLN A 104 25.56 3.46 11.94
C GLN A 104 26.08 2.03 12.18
N HIS A 105 25.45 1.02 11.56
CA HIS A 105 25.78 -0.39 11.80
C HIS A 105 26.68 -1.02 10.71
N GLY A 106 27.05 -0.26 9.67
CA GLY A 106 27.72 -0.80 8.48
C GLY A 106 26.80 -1.69 7.64
N SER A 107 27.33 -2.34 6.61
CA SER A 107 26.59 -3.29 5.76
C SER A 107 26.15 -4.58 6.48
N GLY A 108 26.39 -4.68 7.79
CA GLY A 108 26.00 -5.82 8.61
C GLY A 108 24.50 -5.84 8.87
N HIS A 109 23.86 -6.94 8.50
CA HIS A 109 22.46 -7.21 8.82
C HIS A 109 22.28 -7.15 10.36
N PRO A 110 21.31 -6.38 10.89
CA PRO A 110 20.95 -6.50 12.30
C PRO A 110 20.61 -7.96 12.56
N LYS A 111 21.33 -8.61 13.49
CA LYS A 111 20.99 -9.95 13.94
C LYS A 111 19.68 -9.84 14.72
N ASP A 112 18.58 -10.08 14.02
CA ASP A 112 17.30 -10.29 14.68
C ASP A 112 17.44 -11.63 15.42
N GLU A 113 17.54 -11.59 16.74
CA GLU A 113 17.88 -12.75 17.61
C GLU A 113 16.86 -13.91 17.52
N ASN A 114 15.79 -13.76 16.71
CA ASN A 114 14.70 -14.71 16.56
C ASN A 114 14.30 -14.99 15.09
N HIS A 115 15.20 -14.87 14.10
CA HIS A 115 14.89 -15.29 12.72
C HIS A 115 15.89 -16.33 12.22
N GLU A 116 15.37 -17.53 11.91
CA GLU A 116 16.08 -18.58 11.17
C GLU A 116 16.76 -17.96 9.93
N GLU A 117 18.04 -18.28 9.73
CA GLU A 117 18.81 -17.92 8.54
C GLU A 117 18.05 -18.35 7.28
N ILE A 118 17.54 -17.37 6.54
CA ILE A 118 17.05 -17.57 5.18
C ILE A 118 18.10 -16.96 4.26
N ASP A 119 18.72 -17.83 3.46
CA ASP A 119 19.70 -17.52 2.42
C ASP A 119 19.26 -16.31 1.58
N TYR A 120 20.04 -15.23 1.64
CA TYR A 120 19.74 -13.96 1.00
C TYR A 120 20.34 -13.96 -0.40
N ASP A 121 19.49 -13.87 -1.43
CA ASP A 121 19.93 -13.51 -2.78
C ASP A 121 20.61 -12.12 -2.73
N GLU A 122 21.93 -12.12 -2.92
CA GLU A 122 22.94 -11.13 -2.51
C GLU A 122 22.88 -9.76 -3.20
N ASN A 123 21.75 -9.32 -3.74
CA ASN A 123 21.67 -8.05 -4.45
C ASN A 123 20.77 -7.01 -3.76
N LEU A 124 21.22 -6.55 -2.58
CA LEU A 124 20.58 -5.46 -1.83
C LEU A 124 20.75 -4.08 -2.50
N GLU A 125 21.78 -3.88 -3.34
CA GLU A 125 21.95 -2.67 -4.15
C GLU A 125 20.80 -2.49 -5.15
N ILE A 126 20.30 -3.60 -5.73
CA ILE A 126 19.13 -3.61 -6.61
C ILE A 126 17.84 -3.22 -5.85
N VAL A 127 17.80 -3.38 -4.51
CA VAL A 127 16.62 -3.05 -3.70
C VAL A 127 16.53 -1.55 -3.40
N ILE A 128 17.66 -0.85 -3.28
CA ILE A 128 17.70 0.60 -3.04
C ILE A 128 17.35 1.34 -4.33
N ASP A 129 17.94 0.97 -5.47
CA ASP A 129 17.60 1.57 -6.78
C ASP A 129 16.11 1.35 -7.14
N LYS A 130 15.56 0.17 -6.83
CA LYS A 130 14.12 -0.09 -7.04
C LYS A 130 13.21 0.54 -5.99
N PHE A 131 13.74 1.14 -4.93
CA PHE A 131 12.93 1.84 -3.94
C PHE A 131 12.62 3.28 -4.38
N GLU A 132 13.50 3.91 -5.16
CA GLU A 132 13.18 5.16 -5.84
C GLU A 132 12.06 4.96 -6.88
N ASP A 133 12.09 3.85 -7.62
CA ASP A 133 10.96 3.42 -8.48
C ASP A 133 9.64 3.18 -7.71
N LEU A 134 9.71 2.80 -6.43
CA LEU A 134 8.54 2.65 -5.55
C LEU A 134 8.06 3.97 -4.95
N LEU A 135 8.85 5.04 -5.04
CA LEU A 135 8.50 6.39 -4.59
C LEU A 135 7.99 7.27 -5.73
N HIS A 136 8.29 6.91 -6.98
CA HIS A 136 7.76 7.53 -8.20
C HIS A 136 6.69 6.64 -8.85
N PHE A 137 5.45 6.71 -8.35
CA PHE A 137 4.29 6.09 -9.02
C PHE A 137 3.72 6.92 -10.19
N ASP A 138 4.32 8.07 -10.49
CA ASP A 138 3.85 9.02 -11.52
C ASP A 138 4.85 9.10 -12.67
N SER A 139 4.87 8.09 -13.53
CA SER A 139 5.20 8.23 -14.96
C SER A 139 5.06 6.84 -15.60
N ASP A 140 4.02 6.67 -16.40
CA ASP A 140 3.88 5.72 -17.53
C ASP A 140 2.48 5.12 -17.61
N ASP A 141 1.45 5.96 -17.58
CA ASP A 141 0.11 5.55 -18.01
C ASP A 141 -0.68 6.71 -18.66
N ASP A 142 0.02 7.53 -19.46
CA ASP A 142 -0.57 8.45 -20.43
C ASP A 142 0.17 8.31 -21.78
N ASN A 143 0.03 7.16 -22.45
CA ASN A 143 0.19 7.00 -23.91
C ASN A 143 -0.30 5.61 -24.36
N GLU A 144 -1.61 5.46 -24.53
CA GLU A 144 -2.30 4.96 -25.75
C GLU A 144 -3.83 4.90 -25.57
#